data_AF-U5D9N9-F1
#
_entry.id   AF-U5D9N9-F1
#
_cell.length_a   1.000
_cell.length_b   1.000
_cell.length_c   1.000
_cell.angle_alpha   90.00
_cell.angle_beta   90.00
_cell.angle_gamma   90.00
#
_symmetry.space_group_name_H-M   'P 1'
#
loop_
_entity.id
_entity.type
_entity.pdbx_description
1 polymer ?
#
loop_
_entity_poly.entity_id
_entity_poly.type
_entity_poly.pdbx_seq_one_letter_code
_entity_poly.pdbx_strand_id
1 'polypeptide(L)'
;MGIVSDDALKHFKGLIDQATAKDEPLRKTFENMHQGYLMETLRRFLKAREGNVAKANKMLLDCLNWRIQSEIDNILAKPIIPSNMYRAVRDSQLIGLSGYSKEGLPVFAIGVGMSTFDKASVHYYVQSHIQINEYRDRVILPAATHKHGRYIGTCLKVLDMTGLKLSALNHIKLLTIISTIDDLNYPEKTDTYYIVNVPYIFSACWKVRVKVHF
;
A
#
# COMPACT_ATOMS: atom_id res chain seq x y z
N MET A 1 3.39 19.86 6.16
CA MET A 1 2.83 19.14 4.99
C MET A 1 2.50 20.19 3.94
N GLY A 2 3.11 20.11 2.75
CA GLY A 2 2.87 21.10 1.68
C GLY A 2 1.43 21.03 1.19
N ILE A 3 0.76 22.18 1.14
CA ILE A 3 -0.56 22.31 0.53
C ILE A 3 -0.39 22.05 -0.96
N VAL A 4 -1.07 21.03 -1.47
CA VAL A 4 -1.10 20.75 -2.92
C VAL A 4 -1.88 21.86 -3.60
N SER A 5 -1.21 22.66 -4.44
CA SER A 5 -1.85 23.73 -5.23
C SER A 5 -2.80 23.15 -6.28
N ASP A 6 -3.95 23.80 -6.48
CA ASP A 6 -4.92 23.43 -7.52
C ASP A 6 -4.34 23.58 -8.93
N ASP A 7 -3.42 24.54 -9.14
CA ASP A 7 -2.74 24.70 -10.43
C ASP A 7 -1.79 23.54 -10.71
N ALA A 8 -1.10 23.05 -9.68
CA ALA A 8 -0.26 21.86 -9.80
C ALA A 8 -1.10 20.62 -10.12
N LEU A 9 -2.29 20.48 -9.54
CA LEU A 9 -3.22 19.39 -9.87
C LEU A 9 -3.75 19.46 -11.30
N LYS A 10 -4.14 20.65 -11.78
CA LYS A 10 -4.61 20.85 -13.16
C LYS A 10 -3.51 20.52 -14.17
N HIS A 11 -2.30 21.00 -13.93
CA HIS A 11 -1.15 20.69 -14.77
C HIS A 11 -0.85 19.17 -14.76
N PHE A 12 -0.82 18.57 -13.58
CA PHE A 12 -0.59 17.12 -13.44
C PHE A 12 -1.66 16.31 -14.18
N LYS A 13 -2.94 16.68 -14.05
CA LYS A 13 -4.03 16.05 -14.79
C LYS A 13 -3.80 16.13 -16.30
N GLY A 14 -3.44 17.31 -16.83
CA GLY A 14 -3.18 17.49 -18.26
C GLY A 14 -2.07 16.58 -18.79
N LEU A 15 -0.99 16.39 -18.03
CA LEU A 15 0.10 15.47 -18.41
C LEU A 15 -0.36 14.01 -18.47
N ILE A 16 -1.16 13.57 -17.50
CA ILE A 16 -1.67 12.19 -17.45
C ILE A 16 -2.73 11.94 -18.51
N ASP A 17 -3.63 12.91 -18.75
CA ASP A 17 -4.60 12.83 -19.84
C ASP A 17 -3.86 12.67 -21.19
N GLN A 18 -2.80 13.45 -21.43
CA GLN A 18 -1.99 13.35 -22.63
C GLN A 18 -1.32 11.97 -22.76
N ALA A 19 -0.76 11.44 -21.66
CA ALA A 19 -0.10 10.14 -21.64
C ALA A 19 -1.07 8.98 -21.89
N THR A 20 -2.27 9.05 -21.31
CA THR A 20 -3.30 7.99 -21.40
C THR A 20 -4.15 8.08 -22.68
N ALA A 21 -4.20 9.23 -23.36
CA ALA A 21 -5.03 9.43 -24.55
C ALA A 21 -4.70 8.47 -25.72
N LYS A 22 -3.46 7.98 -25.81
CA LYS A 22 -2.99 7.12 -26.91
C LYS A 22 -2.57 5.71 -26.46
N ASP A 23 -2.66 5.42 -25.17
CA ASP A 23 -2.24 4.15 -24.58
C ASP A 23 -3.43 3.53 -23.84
N GLU A 24 -4.14 2.65 -24.53
CA GLU A 24 -5.34 2.00 -23.99
C GLU A 24 -5.06 1.16 -22.73
N PRO A 25 -4.01 0.30 -22.68
CA PRO A 25 -3.61 -0.37 -21.45
C PRO A 25 -3.38 0.58 -20.27
N LEU A 26 -2.64 1.67 -20.49
CA LEU A 26 -2.35 2.67 -19.47
C LEU A 26 -3.63 3.35 -18.97
N ARG A 27 -4.52 3.76 -19.89
CA ARG A 27 -5.81 4.35 -19.58
C ARG A 27 -6.67 3.41 -18.74
N LYS A 28 -6.82 2.15 -19.16
CA LYS A 28 -7.65 1.14 -18.47
C LYS A 28 -7.15 0.86 -17.06
N THR A 29 -5.84 0.68 -16.87
CA THR A 29 -5.30 0.46 -15.52
C THR A 29 -5.42 1.70 -14.64
N PHE A 30 -5.33 2.89 -15.23
CA PHE A 30 -5.55 4.14 -14.48
C PHE A 30 -7.00 4.30 -14.04
N GLU A 31 -7.97 4.01 -14.92
CA GLU A 31 -9.41 3.96 -14.60
C GLU A 31 -9.68 2.98 -13.45
N ASN A 32 -9.09 1.78 -13.51
CA ASN A 32 -9.16 0.78 -12.44
C ASN A 32 -8.57 1.27 -11.11
N MET A 33 -7.47 2.04 -11.16
CA MET A 33 -6.82 2.58 -9.96
C MET A 33 -7.68 3.63 -9.27
N HIS A 34 -8.19 4.62 -10.03
CA HIS A 34 -8.85 5.77 -9.44
C HIS A 34 -10.34 5.54 -9.13
N GLN A 35 -11.01 4.59 -9.81
CA GLN A 35 -12.40 4.17 -9.50
C GLN A 35 -13.39 5.35 -9.41
N GLY A 36 -13.30 6.29 -10.36
CA GLY A 36 -14.09 7.53 -10.34
C GLY A 36 -13.54 8.68 -9.47
N TYR A 37 -12.57 8.43 -8.59
CA TYR A 37 -11.91 9.44 -7.74
C TYR A 37 -10.57 9.91 -8.31
N LEU A 38 -10.60 10.43 -9.54
CA LEU A 38 -9.41 10.86 -10.28
C LEU A 38 -8.58 11.89 -9.50
N MET A 39 -9.21 12.98 -9.06
CA MET A 39 -8.50 14.09 -8.41
C MET A 39 -7.86 13.66 -7.09
N GLU A 40 -8.51 12.77 -6.33
CA GLU A 40 -7.96 12.21 -5.09
C GLU A 40 -6.75 11.30 -5.36
N THR A 41 -6.79 10.55 -6.46
CA THR A 41 -5.65 9.74 -6.89
C THR A 41 -4.47 10.62 -7.28
N LEU A 42 -4.67 11.65 -8.11
CA LEU A 42 -3.61 12.59 -8.47
C LEU A 42 -3.05 13.31 -7.23
N ARG A 43 -3.90 13.73 -6.29
CA ARG A 43 -3.50 14.40 -5.05
C ARG A 43 -2.57 13.54 -4.20
N ARG A 44 -2.80 12.22 -4.10
CA ARG A 44 -1.91 11.31 -3.35
C ARG A 44 -0.51 11.22 -3.96
N PHE A 45 -0.40 11.05 -5.26
CA PHE A 45 0.90 11.00 -5.95
C PHE A 45 1.63 12.34 -5.86
N LEU A 46 0.89 13.44 -5.97
CA LEU A 46 1.47 14.78 -5.87
C LEU A 46 1.96 15.09 -4.45
N LYS A 47 1.19 14.71 -3.42
CA LYS A 47 1.58 14.81 -2.01
C LYS A 47 2.84 13.99 -1.71
N ALA A 48 2.92 12.75 -2.21
CA ALA A 48 4.08 11.88 -2.05
C ALA A 48 5.37 12.40 -2.73
N ARG A 49 5.26 13.43 -3.56
CA ARG A 49 6.39 14.12 -4.20
C ARG A 49 6.42 15.61 -3.86
N GLU A 50 5.86 15.97 -2.71
CA GLU A 50 5.93 17.32 -2.13
C GLU A 50 5.43 18.43 -3.08
N GLY A 51 4.42 18.13 -3.91
CA GLY A 51 3.87 19.08 -4.87
C GLY A 51 4.66 19.18 -6.19
N ASN A 52 5.75 18.42 -6.36
CA ASN A 52 6.51 18.41 -7.60
C ASN A 52 5.79 17.60 -8.70
N VAL A 53 5.18 18.31 -9.65
CA VAL A 53 4.38 17.72 -10.74
C VAL A 53 5.20 16.76 -11.60
N ALA A 54 6.43 17.11 -11.99
CA ALA A 54 7.25 16.26 -12.85
C ALA A 54 7.59 14.92 -12.18
N LYS A 55 7.98 14.96 -10.89
CA LYS A 55 8.27 13.76 -10.10
C LYS A 55 7.00 12.92 -9.85
N ALA A 56 5.87 13.57 -9.56
CA ALA A 56 4.59 12.89 -9.36
C ALA A 56 4.10 12.21 -10.64
N ASN A 57 4.24 12.87 -11.80
CA ASN A 57 3.93 12.32 -13.10
C ASN A 57 4.78 11.09 -13.42
N LYS A 58 6.09 11.18 -13.24
CA LYS A 58 6.98 10.02 -13.40
C LYS A 58 6.55 8.87 -12.48
N MET A 59 6.33 9.14 -11.19
CA MET A 59 5.93 8.11 -10.23
C MET A 59 4.61 7.42 -10.61
N LEU A 60 3.60 8.19 -11.04
CA LEU A 60 2.32 7.62 -11.46
C LEU A 60 2.47 6.78 -12.73
N LEU A 61 3.19 7.26 -13.74
CA LEU A 61 3.45 6.48 -14.96
C LEU A 61 4.25 5.21 -14.68
N ASP A 62 5.27 5.27 -13.82
CA ASP A 62 6.03 4.09 -13.39
C ASP A 62 5.11 3.07 -12.68
N CYS A 63 4.23 3.55 -11.79
CA CYS A 63 3.25 2.70 -11.10
C CYS A 63 2.26 2.05 -12.09
N LEU A 64 1.71 2.80 -13.04
CA LEU A 64 0.78 2.25 -14.04
C LEU A 64 1.46 1.20 -14.92
N ASN A 65 2.71 1.45 -15.35
CA ASN A 65 3.48 0.46 -16.10
C ASN A 65 3.78 -0.79 -15.26
N TRP A 66 4.14 -0.62 -13.98
CA TRP A 66 4.31 -1.75 -13.06
C TRP A 66 3.02 -2.57 -12.92
N ARG A 67 1.86 -1.90 -12.85
CA ARG A 67 0.54 -2.57 -12.79
C ARG A 67 0.27 -3.42 -14.02
N ILE A 68 0.58 -2.90 -15.20
CA ILE A 68 0.42 -3.63 -16.47
C ILE A 68 1.36 -4.83 -16.50
N GLN A 69 2.66 -4.60 -16.29
CA GLN A 69 3.70 -5.64 -16.39
C GLN A 69 3.51 -6.77 -15.37
N SER A 70 3.04 -6.44 -14.17
CA SER A 70 2.81 -7.40 -13.09
C SER A 70 1.37 -7.93 -13.05
N GLU A 71 0.53 -7.53 -14.01
CA GLU A 71 -0.88 -7.91 -14.13
C GLU A 71 -1.70 -7.68 -12.84
N ILE A 72 -1.47 -6.54 -12.18
CA ILE A 72 -2.02 -6.22 -10.86
C ILE A 72 -3.54 -6.13 -10.89
N ASP A 73 -4.11 -5.63 -11.98
CA ASP A 73 -5.57 -5.48 -12.12
C ASP A 73 -6.30 -6.84 -12.05
N ASN A 74 -5.60 -7.95 -12.33
CA ASN A 74 -6.12 -9.31 -12.23
C ASN A 74 -5.70 -10.04 -10.95
N ILE A 75 -4.91 -9.42 -10.05
CA ILE A 75 -4.27 -10.15 -8.95
C ILE A 75 -5.25 -10.71 -7.91
N LEU A 76 -6.41 -10.08 -7.74
CA LEU A 76 -7.46 -10.59 -6.84
C LEU A 76 -8.15 -11.84 -7.40
N ALA A 77 -8.10 -12.06 -8.72
CA ALA A 77 -8.59 -13.28 -9.36
C ALA A 77 -7.53 -14.39 -9.43
N LYS A 78 -6.28 -14.11 -9.06
CA LYS A 78 -5.16 -15.06 -9.10
C LYS A 78 -4.88 -15.61 -7.69
N PRO A 79 -5.45 -16.76 -7.29
CA PRO A 79 -5.19 -17.32 -5.97
C PRO A 79 -3.70 -17.67 -5.80
N ILE A 80 -3.22 -17.66 -4.56
CA ILE A 80 -1.91 -18.25 -4.24
C ILE A 80 -2.07 -19.78 -4.31
N ILE A 81 -1.38 -20.39 -5.28
CA ILE A 81 -1.39 -21.83 -5.53
C ILE A 81 -0.01 -22.39 -5.17
N PRO A 82 0.08 -23.55 -4.50
CA PRO A 82 -1.02 -24.37 -3.98
C PRO A 82 -1.71 -23.77 -2.73
N SER A 83 -2.95 -24.18 -2.44
CA SER A 83 -3.79 -23.57 -1.39
C SER A 83 -3.21 -23.71 0.03
N ASN A 84 -2.38 -24.71 0.27
CA ASN A 84 -1.60 -24.83 1.51
C ASN A 84 -0.57 -23.70 1.65
N MET A 85 -0.03 -23.15 0.56
CA MET A 85 0.87 -21.99 0.61
C MET A 85 0.14 -20.71 1.01
N TYR A 86 -1.11 -20.54 0.57
CA TYR A 86 -1.94 -19.42 1.03
C TYR A 86 -2.11 -19.45 2.57
N ARG A 87 -2.46 -20.61 3.12
CA ARG A 87 -2.57 -20.80 4.58
C ARG A 87 -1.24 -20.56 5.27
N ALA A 88 -0.16 -21.15 4.75
CA ALA A 88 1.19 -20.96 5.26
C ALA A 88 1.57 -19.48 5.38
N VAL A 89 1.30 -18.67 4.35
CA VAL A 89 1.52 -17.22 4.36
C VAL A 89 0.65 -16.53 5.41
N ARG A 90 -0.64 -16.85 5.49
CA ARG A 90 -1.56 -16.21 6.46
C ARG A 90 -1.23 -16.55 7.92
N ASP A 91 -0.67 -17.72 8.16
CA ASP A 91 -0.26 -18.16 9.50
C ASP A 91 1.08 -17.56 9.96
N SER A 92 1.87 -17.00 9.05
CA SER A 92 3.21 -16.44 9.34
C SER A 92 3.34 -14.95 9.04
N GLN A 93 2.41 -14.37 8.28
CA GLN A 93 2.24 -12.93 8.04
C GLN A 93 0.90 -12.50 8.63
N LEU A 94 0.93 -12.09 9.89
CA LEU A 94 -0.29 -11.79 10.64
C LEU A 94 -0.79 -10.38 10.29
N ILE A 95 -1.73 -10.32 9.35
CA ILE A 95 -2.37 -9.09 8.89
C ILE A 95 -3.88 -9.34 8.73
N GLY A 96 -4.70 -8.47 9.31
CA GLY A 96 -6.16 -8.56 9.18
C GLY A 96 -6.86 -7.22 9.28
N LEU A 97 -8.04 -7.11 8.65
CA LEU A 97 -8.98 -6.02 8.87
C LEU A 97 -9.68 -6.27 10.21
N SER A 98 -9.44 -5.41 11.20
CA SER A 98 -9.93 -5.55 12.58
C SER A 98 -11.21 -4.74 12.85
N GLY A 99 -11.58 -3.85 11.92
CA GLY A 99 -12.78 -3.01 12.05
C GLY A 99 -12.61 -1.67 11.35
N TYR A 100 -13.34 -0.66 11.85
CA TYR A 100 -13.33 0.71 11.33
C TYR A 100 -13.19 1.70 12.50
N SER A 101 -12.51 2.82 12.26
CA SER A 101 -12.45 3.93 13.22
C SER A 101 -13.81 4.61 13.37
N LYS A 102 -13.93 5.54 14.33
CA LYS A 102 -15.16 6.34 14.50
C LYS A 102 -15.50 7.15 13.25
N GLU A 103 -14.48 7.57 12.51
CA GLU A 103 -14.58 8.33 11.27
C GLU A 103 -14.87 7.42 10.06
N GLY A 104 -14.86 6.09 10.22
CA GLY A 104 -15.10 5.13 9.15
C GLY A 104 -13.84 4.66 8.43
N LEU A 105 -12.64 4.99 8.92
CA LEU A 105 -11.40 4.52 8.30
C LEU A 105 -11.18 3.03 8.61
N PRO A 106 -10.92 2.16 7.62
CA PRO A 106 -10.60 0.77 7.87
C PRO A 106 -9.36 0.62 8.76
N VAL A 107 -9.40 -0.29 9.72
CA VAL A 107 -8.30 -0.54 10.65
C VAL A 107 -7.65 -1.89 10.35
N PHE A 108 -6.40 -1.88 9.88
CA PHE A 108 -5.62 -3.08 9.69
C PHE A 108 -4.72 -3.33 10.91
N ALA A 109 -4.93 -4.46 11.57
CA ALA A 109 -4.08 -4.94 12.65
C ALA A 109 -2.98 -5.84 12.07
N ILE A 110 -1.73 -5.58 12.47
CA ILE A 110 -0.54 -6.26 11.99
C ILE A 110 0.23 -6.77 13.20
N GLY A 111 0.32 -8.09 13.35
CA GLY A 111 1.10 -8.73 14.41
C GLY A 111 2.57 -8.76 14.03
N VAL A 112 3.26 -7.61 14.12
CA VAL A 112 4.65 -7.46 13.70
C VAL A 112 5.57 -8.39 14.50
N GLY A 113 5.42 -8.43 15.82
CA GLY A 113 6.30 -9.23 16.68
C GLY A 113 6.09 -10.75 16.54
N MET A 114 4.90 -11.16 16.12
CA MET A 114 4.51 -12.58 15.98
C MET A 114 4.60 -13.09 14.53
N SER A 115 4.84 -12.22 13.54
CA SER A 115 5.01 -12.63 12.14
C SER A 115 6.41 -13.19 11.90
N THR A 116 6.47 -14.42 11.38
CA THR A 116 7.72 -15.20 11.22
C THR A 116 8.23 -15.29 9.79
N PHE A 117 7.38 -15.09 8.78
CA PHE A 117 7.74 -15.12 7.36
C PHE A 117 8.57 -16.35 6.89
N ASP A 118 8.46 -17.49 7.58
CA ASP A 118 9.32 -18.67 7.41
C ASP A 118 8.65 -19.84 6.66
N LYS A 119 7.34 -19.77 6.44
CA LYS A 119 6.55 -20.87 5.83
C LYS A 119 6.41 -20.84 4.30
N ALA A 120 6.95 -19.83 3.62
CA ALA A 120 6.81 -19.66 2.17
C ALA A 120 7.98 -18.86 1.59
N SER A 121 8.14 -18.89 0.26
CA SER A 121 9.12 -18.04 -0.41
C SER A 121 8.72 -16.56 -0.36
N VAL A 122 9.72 -15.68 -0.48
CA VAL A 122 9.53 -14.22 -0.53
C VAL A 122 8.46 -13.80 -1.54
N HIS A 123 8.42 -14.46 -2.70
CA HIS A 123 7.45 -14.18 -3.76
C HIS A 123 6.00 -14.27 -3.28
N TYR A 124 5.65 -15.30 -2.50
CA TYR A 124 4.28 -15.49 -2.01
C TYR A 124 3.89 -14.44 -0.95
N TYR A 125 4.81 -14.01 -0.10
CA TYR A 125 4.54 -12.91 0.84
C TYR A 125 4.33 -11.59 0.12
N VAL A 126 5.13 -11.32 -0.92
CA VAL A 126 4.97 -10.13 -1.76
C VAL A 126 3.63 -10.16 -2.49
N GLN A 127 3.27 -11.29 -3.12
CA GLN A 127 1.98 -11.45 -3.78
C GLN A 127 0.82 -11.27 -2.80
N SER A 128 0.87 -11.90 -1.62
CA SER A 128 -0.14 -11.77 -0.56
C SER A 128 -0.29 -10.32 -0.11
N HIS A 129 0.82 -9.60 0.09
CA HIS A 129 0.80 -8.19 0.47
C HIS A 129 0.13 -7.31 -0.59
N ILE A 130 0.47 -7.51 -1.87
CA ILE A 130 -0.16 -6.79 -2.99
C ILE A 130 -1.66 -7.11 -3.05
N GLN A 131 -2.05 -8.37 -2.87
CA GLN A 131 -3.47 -8.75 -2.83
C GLN A 131 -4.23 -8.08 -1.68
N ILE A 132 -3.62 -7.95 -0.50
CA ILE A 132 -4.22 -7.22 0.63
C ILE A 132 -4.39 -5.74 0.27
N ASN A 133 -3.40 -5.11 -0.35
CA ASN A 133 -3.47 -3.72 -0.79
C ASN A 133 -4.55 -3.50 -1.86
N GLU A 134 -4.63 -4.37 -2.88
CA GLU A 134 -5.66 -4.28 -3.92
C GLU A 134 -7.06 -4.55 -3.35
N TYR A 135 -7.20 -5.49 -2.41
CA TYR A 135 -8.47 -5.74 -1.73
C TYR A 135 -8.90 -4.54 -0.87
N ARG A 136 -7.95 -3.93 -0.16
CA ARG A 136 -8.18 -2.66 0.54
C ARG A 136 -8.71 -1.61 -0.44
N ASP A 137 -8.02 -1.43 -1.55
CA ASP A 137 -8.27 -0.31 -2.47
C ASP A 137 -9.51 -0.49 -3.35
N ARG A 138 -9.86 -1.72 -3.73
CA ARG A 138 -10.96 -2.00 -4.67
C ARG A 138 -12.23 -2.52 -4.02
N VAL A 139 -12.16 -2.95 -2.75
CA VAL A 139 -13.32 -3.50 -2.04
C VAL A 139 -13.59 -2.73 -0.76
N ILE A 140 -12.61 -2.63 0.14
CA ILE A 140 -12.84 -2.06 1.47
C ILE A 140 -13.04 -0.54 1.42
N LEU A 141 -12.17 0.20 0.73
CA LEU A 141 -12.26 1.67 0.63
C LEU A 141 -13.52 2.15 -0.13
N PRO A 142 -13.92 1.53 -1.26
CA PRO A 142 -15.19 1.87 -1.92
C PRO A 142 -16.41 1.57 -1.03
N ALA A 143 -16.42 0.42 -0.35
CA ALA A 143 -17.51 0.07 0.57
C ALA A 143 -17.62 1.07 1.74
N ALA A 144 -16.48 1.47 2.31
CA ALA A 144 -16.43 2.50 3.35
C ALA A 144 -16.91 3.85 2.82
N THR A 145 -16.45 4.25 1.63
CA THR A 145 -16.85 5.50 0.97
C THR A 145 -18.36 5.57 0.78
N HIS A 146 -18.97 4.49 0.25
CA HIS A 146 -20.41 4.40 0.08
C HIS A 146 -21.16 4.46 1.42
N LYS A 147 -20.71 3.68 2.42
CA LYS A 147 -21.35 3.61 3.73
C LYS A 147 -21.35 4.95 4.47
N HIS A 148 -20.29 5.74 4.33
CA HIS A 148 -20.12 6.99 5.05
C HIS A 148 -20.50 8.24 4.24
N GLY A 149 -20.90 8.08 2.97
CA GLY A 149 -21.35 9.19 2.12
C GLY A 149 -20.25 10.22 1.79
N ARG A 150 -18.97 9.85 1.97
CA ARG A 150 -17.81 10.71 1.72
C ARG A 150 -16.63 9.88 1.28
N TYR A 151 -15.71 10.46 0.51
CA TYR A 151 -14.51 9.75 0.07
C TYR A 151 -13.67 9.27 1.27
N ILE A 152 -13.39 7.97 1.30
CA ILE A 152 -12.48 7.30 2.23
C ILE A 152 -11.40 6.62 1.40
N GLY A 153 -10.23 7.27 1.32
CA GLY A 153 -9.10 6.82 0.49
C GLY A 153 -7.92 6.23 1.28
N THR A 154 -7.99 6.24 2.61
CA THR A 154 -6.91 5.85 3.52
C THR A 154 -7.39 4.87 4.58
N CYS A 155 -6.43 4.23 5.26
CA CYS A 155 -6.66 3.32 6.37
C CYS A 155 -5.79 3.66 7.58
N LEU A 156 -6.14 3.09 8.73
CA LEU A 156 -5.30 3.07 9.92
C LEU A 156 -4.56 1.74 10.01
N LYS A 157 -3.31 1.76 10.45
CA LYS A 157 -2.53 0.55 10.70
C LYS A 157 -2.15 0.48 12.17
N VAL A 158 -2.51 -0.61 12.84
CA VAL A 158 -2.08 -0.92 14.22
C VAL A 158 -1.00 -1.98 14.13
N LEU A 159 0.22 -1.62 14.52
CA LEU A 159 1.39 -2.47 14.53
C LEU A 159 1.62 -2.98 15.95
N ASP A 160 1.24 -4.24 16.19
CA ASP A 160 1.44 -4.90 17.47
C ASP A 160 2.84 -5.52 17.54
N MET A 161 3.67 -5.01 18.45
CA MET A 161 5.05 -5.44 18.66
C MET A 161 5.15 -6.59 19.69
N THR A 162 4.03 -7.12 20.18
CA THR A 162 4.00 -8.27 21.10
C THR A 162 4.77 -9.44 20.50
N GLY A 163 5.69 -10.02 21.27
CA GLY A 163 6.54 -11.14 20.82
C GLY A 163 7.71 -10.75 19.91
N LEU A 164 7.95 -9.45 19.65
CA LEU A 164 9.07 -9.00 18.81
C LEU A 164 10.42 -9.42 19.42
N LYS A 165 11.21 -10.13 18.60
CA LYS A 165 12.56 -10.63 18.93
C LYS A 165 13.58 -10.07 17.94
N LEU A 166 14.87 -10.11 18.31
CA LEU A 166 15.96 -9.72 17.40
C LEU A 166 15.99 -10.52 16.09
N SER A 167 15.48 -11.76 16.10
CA SER A 167 15.34 -12.58 14.90
C SER A 167 14.48 -11.93 13.81
N ALA A 168 13.64 -10.94 14.15
CA ALA A 168 12.90 -10.15 13.16
C ALA A 168 13.82 -9.46 12.13
N LEU A 169 15.08 -9.16 12.52
CA LEU A 169 16.09 -8.62 11.60
C LEU A 169 16.42 -9.56 10.45
N ASN A 170 16.22 -10.87 10.61
CA ASN A 170 16.44 -11.85 9.54
C ASN A 170 15.48 -11.64 8.36
N HIS A 171 14.33 -11.01 8.61
CA HIS A 171 13.30 -10.75 7.60
C HIS A 171 13.37 -9.34 7.01
N ILE A 172 14.41 -8.56 7.34
CA ILE A 172 14.52 -7.16 6.92
C ILE A 172 14.46 -7.00 5.39
N LYS A 173 15.09 -7.91 4.64
CA LYS A 173 15.06 -7.87 3.16
C LYS A 173 13.64 -7.96 2.60
N LEU A 174 12.82 -8.86 3.13
CA LEU A 174 11.41 -8.98 2.72
C LEU A 174 10.62 -7.73 3.08
N LEU A 175 10.81 -7.21 4.30
CA LEU A 175 10.13 -5.99 4.76
C LEU A 175 10.53 -4.77 3.93
N THR A 176 11.78 -4.67 3.52
CA THR A 176 12.31 -3.64 2.60
C THR A 176 11.63 -3.75 1.23
N ILE A 177 11.50 -4.95 0.65
CA ILE A 177 10.78 -5.15 -0.61
C ILE A 177 9.33 -4.70 -0.49
N ILE A 178 8.65 -5.12 0.58
CA ILE A 178 7.25 -4.73 0.85
C ILE A 178 7.11 -3.21 1.00
N SER A 179 7.99 -2.57 1.78
CA SER A 179 8.00 -1.10 1.95
C SER A 179 8.21 -0.39 0.61
N THR A 180 9.17 -0.87 -0.20
CA THR A 180 9.45 -0.29 -1.52
C THR A 180 8.24 -0.37 -2.44
N ILE A 181 7.51 -1.49 -2.44
CA ILE A 181 6.28 -1.65 -3.21
C ILE A 181 5.20 -0.66 -2.74
N ASP A 182 5.02 -0.53 -1.41
CA ASP A 182 4.07 0.42 -0.82
C ASP A 182 4.41 1.86 -1.19
N ASP A 183 5.69 2.26 -1.06
CA ASP A 183 6.17 3.62 -1.28
C ASP A 183 6.11 4.04 -2.75
N LEU A 184 6.35 3.11 -3.69
CA LEU A 184 6.34 3.38 -5.12
C LEU A 184 4.93 3.31 -5.73
N ASN A 185 4.09 2.37 -5.27
CA ASN A 185 2.85 2.03 -5.96
C ASN A 185 1.58 2.37 -5.18
N TYR A 186 1.65 2.51 -3.85
CA TYR A 186 0.52 2.79 -2.97
C TYR A 186 0.73 4.05 -2.10
N PRO A 187 1.15 5.19 -2.68
CA PRO A 187 1.44 6.39 -1.91
C PRO A 187 0.21 6.90 -1.16
N GLU A 188 0.46 7.39 0.05
CA GLU A 188 -0.53 8.10 0.87
C GLU A 188 -1.81 7.27 1.14
N LYS A 189 -1.68 5.94 1.25
CA LYS A 189 -2.80 5.02 1.54
C LYS A 189 -3.01 4.71 3.03
N THR A 190 -2.06 5.09 3.87
CA THR A 190 -2.17 4.97 5.34
C THR A 190 -2.20 6.37 5.93
N ASP A 191 -3.20 6.65 6.75
CA ASP A 191 -3.34 7.92 7.44
C ASP A 191 -2.42 7.98 8.66
N THR A 192 -2.55 6.98 9.55
CA THR A 192 -1.79 6.92 10.79
C THR A 192 -1.35 5.48 11.10
N TYR A 193 -0.11 5.36 11.59
CA TYR A 193 0.44 4.13 12.15
C TYR A 193 0.43 4.22 13.67
N TYR A 194 -0.32 3.34 14.33
CA TYR A 194 -0.29 3.15 15.78
C TYR A 194 0.63 2.00 16.09
N ILE A 195 1.68 2.24 16.87
CA ILE A 195 2.59 1.19 17.33
C ILE A 195 2.25 0.90 18.79
N VAL A 196 1.96 -0.36 19.11
CA VAL A 196 1.53 -0.80 20.45
C VAL A 196 2.41 -1.93 20.96
N ASN A 197 2.43 -2.11 22.29
CA ASN A 197 3.16 -3.19 22.99
C ASN A 197 4.65 -3.24 22.65
N VAL A 198 5.29 -2.08 22.54
CA VAL A 198 6.69 -1.94 22.12
C VAL A 198 7.64 -2.53 23.19
N PRO A 199 8.38 -3.61 22.89
CA PRO A 199 9.41 -4.09 23.81
C PRO A 199 10.68 -3.23 23.72
N TYR A 200 11.51 -3.28 24.76
CA TYR A 200 12.78 -2.55 24.84
C TYR A 200 13.67 -2.74 23.59
N ILE A 201 13.66 -3.94 23.01
CA ILE A 201 14.47 -4.31 21.84
C ILE A 201 14.06 -3.61 20.53
N PHE A 202 12.86 -3.03 20.49
CA PHE A 202 12.34 -2.33 19.30
C PHE A 202 13.30 -1.25 18.80
N SER A 203 13.92 -0.49 19.70
CA SER A 203 14.85 0.58 19.35
C SER A 203 16.05 0.09 18.53
N ALA A 204 16.57 -1.11 18.83
CA ALA A 204 17.64 -1.74 18.06
C ALA A 204 17.15 -2.13 16.65
N CYS A 205 15.99 -2.78 16.55
CA CYS A 205 15.41 -3.14 15.25
C CYS A 205 15.07 -1.92 14.39
N TRP A 206 14.55 -0.86 15.00
CA TRP A 206 14.18 0.38 14.34
C TRP A 206 15.39 1.10 13.73
N LYS A 207 16.49 1.21 14.48
CA LYS A 207 17.74 1.83 14.00
C LYS A 207 18.29 1.14 12.74
N VAL A 208 18.17 -0.19 12.65
CA VAL A 208 18.61 -0.93 11.46
C VAL A 208 17.70 -0.63 10.28
N ARG A 209 16.37 -0.62 10.47
CA ARG A 209 15.42 -0.29 9.41
C ARG A 209 15.63 1.14 8.85
N VAL A 210 15.82 2.12 9.73
CA VAL A 210 16.05 3.52 9.32
C VAL A 210 17.35 3.66 8.51
N LYS A 211 18.39 2.87 8.79
CA LYS A 211 19.63 2.86 7.99
C LYS A 211 19.50 2.22 6.61
N VAL A 212 18.48 1.37 6.41
CA VAL A 212 18.27 0.65 5.14
C VAL A 212 17.34 1.43 4.21
N HIS A 213 16.52 2.32 4.75
CA HIS A 213 15.63 3.21 4.00
C HIS A 213 15.69 4.63 4.57
N PHE A 214 16.78 5.34 4.29
CA PHE A 214 16.91 6.78 4.01
C PHE A 214 18.30 7.04 3.43
#